data_AF-A0A2N5UVX4-F1
#
_entry.id   AF-A0A2N5UVX4-F1
#
_cell.length_a   1.000
_cell.length_b   1.000
_cell.length_c   1.000
_cell.angle_alpha   90.00
_cell.angle_beta   90.00
_cell.angle_gamma   90.00
#
_symmetry.space_group_name_H-M   'P 1'
#
loop_
_entity.id
_entity.type
_entity.pdbx_description
1 polymer ?
#
loop_
_entity_poly.entity_id
_entity_poly.type
_entity_poly.pdbx_seq_one_letter_code
_entity_poly.pdbx_strand_id
1 'polypeptide(L)'
;MRRHHHLHSNPNTIQPPTADHELSLQPAHSQSDSHSHHSLHSHPQIRASVSRLLAGVRDSLRTRPILKELRSKRRLRTLVLQNSLLQLLSIASLVGLESHKHGRESSSWSTLDILFNTCWLFPIAVMSLSLNGSIVDVSLNLGSHGTRTAVFPNWGATSPADVRAFLAAKFRTDSHRVLVLLNYILMAKALLYMPVCGTVSSFAFCALANSFYCFDPVWNRDGYIFPERLTLLETQWDYHLGFGLGVTVLTSVYPHHTMLNLSLFTLVFPFLVILSSTHTTTPRTGNTQEDERVERTKLSSYGPPQLPVFFIARILHSLFLGPDHRHLAATAYSHLQSVRPSNTSATPHDHVHIEDGDDHVIH
;
A
#
# COMPACT_ATOMS: atom_id res chain seq x y z
N MET A 1 2.04 -54.68 42.20
CA MET A 1 3.28 -54.76 43.03
C MET A 1 4.45 -54.78 42.05
N ARG A 2 5.13 -53.69 41.68
CA ARG A 2 6.04 -52.76 42.39
C ARG A 2 7.40 -53.38 42.79
N ARG A 3 8.45 -53.12 41.98
CA ARG A 3 9.87 -52.77 42.29
C ARG A 3 10.80 -53.28 41.16
N HIS A 4 11.49 -52.45 40.36
CA HIS A 4 12.73 -51.64 40.63
C HIS A 4 13.88 -52.51 41.16
N HIS A 5 15.16 -52.45 40.79
CA HIS A 5 16.10 -51.71 39.92
C HIS A 5 17.40 -52.61 39.93
N HIS A 6 18.45 -52.53 39.10
CA HIS A 6 19.52 -51.52 39.04
C HIS A 6 20.65 -52.00 38.08
N LEU A 7 21.42 -51.03 37.60
CA LEU A 7 22.59 -51.03 36.70
C LEU A 7 23.88 -51.71 37.22
N HIS A 8 24.85 -51.76 36.28
CA HIS A 8 26.34 -51.79 36.36
C HIS A 8 26.92 -53.09 35.78
N SER A 9 28.01 -53.14 35.01
CA SER A 9 29.02 -52.17 34.59
C SER A 9 29.96 -52.86 33.58
N ASN A 10 30.44 -52.12 32.58
CA ASN A 10 31.53 -52.52 31.70
C ASN A 10 32.89 -52.28 32.40
N PRO A 11 33.89 -53.16 32.21
CA PRO A 11 35.22 -52.64 31.91
C PRO A 11 35.98 -53.42 30.83
N ASN A 12 36.75 -52.65 30.07
CA ASN A 12 37.71 -53.04 29.03
C ASN A 12 38.66 -54.17 29.45
N THR A 13 38.97 -55.04 28.49
CA THR A 13 40.27 -55.76 28.43
C THR A 13 41.01 -55.32 27.18
N ILE A 14 42.25 -54.91 27.41
CA ILE A 14 43.28 -54.42 26.49
C ILE A 14 44.31 -55.55 26.34
N GLN A 15 44.82 -55.83 25.13
CA GLN A 15 46.26 -55.90 24.81
C GLN A 15 46.55 -56.31 23.33
N PRO A 16 47.73 -55.93 22.78
CA PRO A 16 48.01 -55.54 21.39
C PRO A 16 49.22 -56.35 20.81
N PRO A 17 50.26 -55.75 20.18
CA PRO A 17 50.45 -55.06 18.88
C PRO A 17 51.27 -55.98 17.91
N THR A 18 51.57 -55.67 16.64
CA THR A 18 52.63 -54.81 16.05
C THR A 18 52.54 -55.01 14.53
N ALA A 19 52.36 -53.99 13.69
CA ALA A 19 53.29 -52.92 13.28
C ALA A 19 54.21 -53.32 12.11
N ASP A 20 53.94 -52.71 10.95
CA ASP A 20 54.85 -52.20 9.92
C ASP A 20 54.04 -51.03 9.29
N HIS A 21 54.16 -49.72 9.64
CA HIS A 21 55.25 -48.75 9.39
C HIS A 21 55.76 -48.80 7.94
N GLU A 22 55.82 -47.76 7.12
CA GLU A 22 55.81 -46.29 7.25
C GLU A 22 55.54 -45.72 5.83
N LEU A 23 54.71 -44.69 5.58
CA LEU A 23 54.87 -43.24 5.82
C LEU A 23 55.47 -42.45 4.64
N SER A 24 54.64 -41.59 4.05
CA SER A 24 54.97 -40.26 3.48
C SER A 24 53.73 -39.72 2.75
N LEU A 25 53.04 -38.67 3.19
CA LEU A 25 53.38 -37.23 3.26
C LEU A 25 52.37 -36.47 2.35
N GLN A 26 51.50 -35.69 2.98
CA GLN A 26 50.85 -34.52 2.36
C GLN A 26 51.91 -33.41 2.17
N PRO A 27 51.81 -32.52 1.15
CA PRO A 27 51.11 -31.25 1.41
C PRO A 27 50.46 -30.53 0.20
N ALA A 28 49.54 -29.61 0.55
CA ALA A 28 49.26 -28.28 -0.03
C ALA A 28 48.89 -28.05 -1.51
N HIS A 29 47.73 -27.37 -1.66
CA HIS A 29 47.31 -26.38 -2.66
C HIS A 29 47.48 -26.62 -4.18
N SER A 30 46.35 -26.65 -4.88
CA SER A 30 46.14 -25.83 -6.10
C SER A 30 44.66 -25.58 -6.32
N GLN A 31 44.29 -24.29 -6.38
CA GLN A 31 43.08 -23.81 -7.04
C GLN A 31 43.14 -24.21 -8.52
N SER A 32 42.02 -24.68 -9.07
CA SER A 32 41.69 -24.47 -10.47
C SER A 32 40.17 -24.56 -10.66
N ASP A 33 39.63 -23.38 -10.92
CA ASP A 33 38.36 -23.04 -11.54
C ASP A 33 37.57 -24.17 -12.21
N SER A 34 36.31 -24.34 -11.78
CA SER A 34 35.25 -24.81 -12.69
C SER A 34 34.21 -23.72 -12.85
N HIS A 35 34.42 -22.96 -13.92
CA HIS A 35 33.50 -21.98 -14.48
C HIS A 35 32.17 -22.61 -14.91
N SER A 36 31.08 -21.91 -14.58
CA SER A 36 29.88 -21.67 -15.38
C SER A 36 29.08 -22.85 -15.95
N HIS A 37 27.95 -23.16 -15.31
CA HIS A 37 26.69 -23.45 -16.01
C HIS A 37 25.49 -22.86 -15.24
N HIS A 38 25.43 -21.53 -15.19
CA HIS A 38 24.20 -20.78 -14.88
C HIS A 38 23.54 -20.37 -16.21
N SER A 39 22.80 -21.28 -16.83
CA SER A 39 22.04 -20.94 -18.04
C SER A 39 20.89 -21.92 -18.25
N LEU A 40 19.71 -21.64 -17.66
CA LEU A 40 18.37 -21.77 -18.30
C LEU A 40 17.16 -21.62 -17.35
N HIS A 41 17.31 -21.28 -16.07
CA HIS A 41 16.15 -21.13 -15.16
C HIS A 41 15.40 -19.79 -15.26
N SER A 42 15.88 -18.85 -16.09
CA SER A 42 15.34 -17.47 -16.21
C SER A 42 14.05 -17.37 -17.04
N HIS A 43 13.79 -18.32 -17.94
CA HIS A 43 12.71 -18.20 -18.92
C HIS A 43 11.27 -18.24 -18.34
N PRO A 44 10.92 -19.10 -17.36
CA PRO A 44 9.56 -19.14 -16.81
C PRO A 44 9.25 -17.94 -15.89
N GLN A 45 10.23 -17.46 -15.12
CA GLN A 45 10.05 -16.32 -14.21
C GLN A 45 9.85 -15.00 -14.97
N ILE A 46 10.63 -14.75 -16.04
CA ILE A 46 10.47 -13.55 -16.86
C ILE A 46 9.09 -13.54 -17.53
N ARG A 47 8.65 -14.68 -18.09
CA ARG A 47 7.31 -14.79 -18.68
C ARG A 47 6.20 -14.53 -17.65
N ALA A 48 6.36 -15.03 -16.42
CA ALA A 48 5.41 -14.79 -15.34
C ALA A 48 5.39 -13.33 -14.85
N SER A 49 6.53 -12.63 -14.86
CA SER A 49 6.58 -11.20 -14.54
C SER A 49 6.01 -10.34 -15.66
N VAL A 50 6.28 -10.69 -16.92
CA VAL A 50 5.67 -10.02 -18.07
C VAL A 50 4.15 -10.21 -18.08
N SER A 51 3.65 -11.41 -17.78
CA SER A 51 2.20 -11.65 -17.73
C SER A 51 1.52 -10.86 -16.61
N ARG A 52 2.15 -10.73 -15.44
CA ARG A 52 1.67 -9.90 -14.33
C ARG A 52 1.70 -8.42 -14.64
N LEU A 53 2.77 -7.94 -15.27
CA LEU A 53 2.86 -6.57 -15.76
C LEU A 53 1.73 -6.26 -16.75
N LEU A 54 1.52 -7.14 -17.74
CA LEU A 54 0.43 -7.00 -18.71
C LEU A 54 -0.96 -7.08 -18.06
N ALA A 55 -1.12 -7.90 -17.02
CA ALA A 55 -2.34 -7.92 -16.22
C ALA A 55 -2.57 -6.57 -15.53
N GLY A 56 -1.53 -5.98 -14.92
CA GLY A 56 -1.60 -4.64 -14.33
C GLY A 56 -1.99 -3.56 -15.34
N VAL A 57 -1.36 -3.57 -16.52
CA VAL A 57 -1.70 -2.64 -17.63
C VAL A 57 -3.14 -2.85 -18.08
N ARG A 58 -3.59 -4.09 -18.24
CA ARG A 58 -4.97 -4.39 -18.62
C ARG A 58 -5.96 -3.88 -17.57
N ASP A 59 -5.63 -4.04 -16.30
CA ASP A 59 -6.51 -3.72 -15.19
C ASP A 59 -6.66 -2.22 -14.98
N SER A 60 -5.60 -1.44 -15.20
CA SER A 60 -5.68 0.03 -15.20
C SER A 60 -6.52 0.60 -16.34
N LEU A 61 -6.73 -0.16 -17.41
CA LEU A 61 -7.53 0.24 -18.58
C LEU A 61 -8.97 -0.28 -18.56
N ARG A 62 -9.39 -1.01 -17.51
CA ARG A 62 -10.76 -1.55 -17.44
C ARG A 62 -11.77 -0.42 -17.20
N THR A 63 -12.76 -0.28 -18.06
CA THR A 63 -13.83 0.73 -17.91
C THR A 63 -15.10 0.20 -17.28
N ARG A 64 -15.36 -1.11 -17.38
CA ARG A 64 -16.61 -1.73 -16.90
C ARG A 64 -16.84 -1.57 -15.39
N PRO A 65 -15.85 -1.83 -14.51
CA PRO A 65 -16.06 -1.70 -13.07
C PRO A 65 -16.31 -0.25 -12.66
N ILE A 66 -15.58 0.69 -13.27
CA ILE A 66 -15.76 2.13 -13.08
C ILE A 66 -17.21 2.52 -13.39
N LEU A 67 -17.71 2.14 -14.56
CA LEU A 67 -19.05 2.51 -14.99
C LEU A 67 -20.14 1.90 -14.10
N LYS A 68 -19.94 0.65 -13.64
CA LYS A 68 -20.84 -0.03 -12.70
C LYS A 68 -20.92 0.74 -11.38
N GLU A 69 -19.77 1.12 -10.82
CA GLU A 69 -19.70 1.81 -9.53
C GLU A 69 -20.26 3.24 -9.61
N LEU A 70 -19.94 3.99 -10.68
CA LEU A 70 -20.47 5.34 -10.90
C LEU A 70 -21.98 5.35 -11.14
N ARG A 71 -22.54 4.32 -11.78
CA ARG A 71 -23.99 4.18 -11.97
C ARG A 71 -24.70 3.79 -10.68
N SER A 72 -24.07 2.94 -9.87
CA SER A 72 -24.61 2.47 -8.59
C SER A 72 -24.70 3.60 -7.55
N LYS A 73 -23.64 4.41 -7.42
CA LYS A 73 -23.53 5.42 -6.35
C LYS A 73 -23.71 6.85 -6.86
N ARG A 74 -24.92 7.42 -6.69
CA ARG A 74 -25.21 8.82 -7.08
C ARG A 74 -24.26 9.83 -6.43
N ARG A 75 -23.95 9.65 -5.14
CA ARG A 75 -23.01 10.52 -4.39
C ARG A 75 -21.60 10.48 -5.00
N LEU A 76 -21.10 9.29 -5.31
CA LEU A 76 -19.78 9.10 -5.95
C LEU A 76 -19.73 9.83 -7.29
N ARG A 77 -20.77 9.68 -8.13
CA ARG A 77 -20.85 10.35 -9.43
C ARG A 77 -20.78 11.87 -9.32
N THR A 78 -21.52 12.46 -8.38
CA THR A 78 -21.50 13.91 -8.17
C THR A 78 -20.12 14.38 -7.69
N LEU A 79 -19.49 13.67 -6.76
CA LEU A 79 -18.16 14.02 -6.25
C LEU A 79 -17.08 13.91 -7.34
N VAL A 80 -17.10 12.85 -8.14
CA VAL A 80 -16.18 12.68 -9.27
C VAL A 80 -16.38 13.81 -10.29
N LEU A 81 -17.63 14.14 -10.63
CA LEU A 81 -17.92 15.23 -11.56
C LEU A 81 -17.42 16.59 -11.03
N GLN A 82 -17.68 16.89 -9.74
CA GLN A 82 -17.18 18.11 -9.10
C GLN A 82 -15.66 18.19 -9.14
N ASN A 83 -14.96 17.09 -8.82
CA ASN A 83 -13.51 17.05 -8.84
C ASN A 83 -12.95 17.17 -10.26
N SER A 84 -13.56 16.51 -11.25
CA SER A 84 -13.16 16.63 -12.65
C SER A 84 -13.35 18.05 -13.19
N LEU A 85 -14.48 18.71 -12.90
CA LEU A 85 -14.70 20.10 -13.28
C LEU A 85 -13.68 21.04 -12.64
N LEU A 86 -13.39 20.82 -11.36
CA LEU A 86 -12.40 21.61 -10.63
C LEU A 86 -10.98 21.43 -11.21
N GLN A 87 -10.61 20.21 -11.60
CA GLN A 87 -9.30 19.95 -12.22
C GLN A 87 -9.21 20.45 -13.66
N LEU A 88 -10.29 20.37 -14.45
CA LEU A 88 -10.34 20.99 -15.78
C LEU A 88 -10.20 22.51 -15.69
N LEU A 89 -10.83 23.13 -14.69
CA LEU A 89 -10.66 24.57 -14.42
C LEU A 89 -9.22 24.89 -14.03
N SER A 90 -8.58 24.07 -13.18
CA SER A 90 -7.16 24.21 -12.82
C SER A 90 -6.25 24.16 -14.04
N ILE A 91 -6.42 23.15 -14.90
CA ILE A 91 -5.64 22.98 -16.13
C ILE A 91 -5.87 24.14 -17.10
N ALA A 92 -7.13 24.52 -17.34
CA ALA A 92 -7.46 25.64 -18.22
C ALA A 92 -6.84 26.96 -17.71
N SER A 93 -6.85 27.17 -16.39
CA SER A 93 -6.26 28.36 -15.77
C SER A 93 -4.74 28.38 -15.93
N LEU A 94 -4.07 27.24 -15.73
CA LEU A 94 -2.62 27.08 -15.91
C LEU A 94 -2.20 27.35 -17.37
N VAL A 95 -2.87 26.71 -18.33
CA VAL A 95 -2.60 26.88 -19.75
C VAL A 95 -2.88 28.32 -20.21
N GLY A 96 -3.96 28.93 -19.69
CA GLY A 96 -4.29 30.32 -19.97
C GLY A 96 -3.21 31.30 -19.48
N LEU A 97 -2.69 31.09 -18.27
CA LEU A 97 -1.61 31.91 -17.72
C LEU A 97 -0.31 31.76 -18.52
N GLU A 98 0.04 30.53 -18.91
CA GLU A 98 1.23 30.26 -19.73
C GLU A 98 1.12 30.90 -21.12
N SER A 99 -0.05 30.80 -21.74
CA SER A 99 -0.32 31.45 -23.03
C SER A 99 -0.18 32.97 -22.92
N HIS A 100 -0.65 33.56 -21.82
CA HIS A 100 -0.53 34.99 -21.56
C HIS A 100 0.94 35.43 -21.37
N LYS A 101 1.74 34.63 -20.66
CA LYS A 101 3.18 34.88 -20.47
C LYS A 101 3.97 34.73 -21.76
N HIS A 102 3.67 33.72 -22.57
CA HIS A 102 4.42 33.50 -23.81
C HIS A 102 4.26 34.69 -24.79
N GLY A 103 3.16 35.43 -24.70
CA GLY A 103 2.94 36.66 -25.47
C GLY A 103 3.63 37.92 -24.92
N ARG A 104 4.27 37.88 -23.75
CA ARG A 104 5.00 39.02 -23.16
C ARG A 104 6.38 38.52 -22.72
N GLU A 105 7.45 38.95 -23.38
CA GLU A 105 8.87 38.57 -23.16
C GLU A 105 9.45 38.91 -21.76
N SER A 106 8.67 38.87 -20.67
CA SER A 106 9.17 39.13 -19.33
C SER A 106 9.45 37.82 -18.60
N SER A 107 10.73 37.47 -18.53
CA SER A 107 11.29 36.31 -17.82
C SER A 107 11.42 36.51 -16.31
N SER A 108 10.57 37.33 -15.69
CA SER A 108 10.60 37.55 -14.24
C SER A 108 9.42 36.84 -13.59
N TRP A 109 9.68 36.14 -12.48
CA TRP A 109 8.65 35.58 -11.59
C TRP A 109 7.74 36.71 -11.13
N SER A 110 6.70 36.96 -11.93
CA SER A 110 5.85 38.12 -11.75
C SER A 110 5.06 37.94 -10.46
N THR A 111 4.81 39.01 -9.72
CA THR A 111 3.89 39.01 -8.56
C THR A 111 2.55 38.35 -8.92
N LEU A 112 2.15 38.43 -10.19
CA LEU A 112 0.99 37.77 -10.77
C LEU A 112 1.02 36.23 -10.61
N ASP A 113 2.19 35.60 -10.71
CA ASP A 113 2.36 34.16 -10.53
C ASP A 113 2.20 33.73 -9.08
N ILE A 114 2.77 34.51 -8.17
CA ILE A 114 2.65 34.23 -6.74
C ILE A 114 1.19 34.41 -6.32
N LEU A 115 0.55 35.50 -6.76
CA LEU A 115 -0.87 35.76 -6.53
C LEU A 115 -1.75 34.65 -7.14
N PHE A 116 -1.48 34.23 -8.37
CA PHE A 116 -2.23 33.15 -9.01
C PHE A 116 -2.06 31.82 -8.28
N ASN A 117 -0.82 31.41 -8.00
CA ASN A 117 -0.57 30.16 -7.29
C ASN A 117 -1.18 30.16 -5.88
N THR A 118 -1.11 31.29 -5.16
CA THR A 118 -1.54 31.39 -3.75
C THR A 118 -3.03 31.66 -3.60
N CYS A 119 -3.60 32.57 -4.38
CA CYS A 119 -5.00 32.97 -4.26
C CYS A 119 -5.94 32.13 -5.13
N TRP A 120 -5.44 31.44 -6.17
CA TRP A 120 -6.27 30.65 -7.08
C TRP A 120 -5.99 29.15 -6.98
N LEU A 121 -4.76 28.71 -7.27
CA LEU A 121 -4.45 27.28 -7.32
C LEU A 121 -4.46 26.62 -5.93
N PHE A 122 -3.97 27.30 -4.90
CA PHE A 122 -3.95 26.72 -3.55
C PHE A 122 -5.35 26.39 -3.01
N PRO A 123 -6.37 27.28 -3.07
CA PRO A 123 -7.74 26.93 -2.72
C PRO A 123 -8.30 25.76 -3.54
N ILE A 124 -8.06 25.77 -4.86
CA ILE A 124 -8.47 24.68 -5.77
C ILE A 124 -7.83 23.35 -5.33
N ALA A 125 -6.55 23.36 -4.96
CA ALA A 125 -5.84 22.18 -4.49
C ALA A 125 -6.42 21.65 -3.16
N VAL A 126 -6.72 22.53 -2.20
CA VAL A 126 -7.33 22.16 -0.91
C VAL A 126 -8.72 21.56 -1.11
N MET A 127 -9.54 22.16 -1.97
CA MET A 127 -10.86 21.64 -2.33
C MET A 127 -10.75 20.28 -3.00
N SER A 128 -9.83 20.12 -3.95
CA SER A 128 -9.64 18.84 -4.63
C SER A 128 -9.14 17.76 -3.68
N LEU A 129 -8.22 18.06 -2.76
CA LEU A 129 -7.77 17.12 -1.74
C LEU A 129 -8.94 16.62 -0.87
N SER A 130 -9.85 17.52 -0.53
CA SER A 130 -11.06 17.21 0.24
C SER A 130 -12.04 16.33 -0.54
N LEU A 131 -12.26 16.65 -1.82
CA LEU A 131 -13.10 15.87 -2.72
C LEU A 131 -12.51 14.47 -2.95
N ASN A 132 -11.20 14.36 -3.20
CA ASN A 132 -10.51 13.07 -3.34
C ASN A 132 -10.65 12.21 -2.09
N GLY A 133 -10.49 12.81 -0.90
CA GLY A 133 -10.73 12.10 0.35
C GLY A 133 -12.16 11.58 0.48
N SER A 134 -13.14 12.39 0.08
CA SER A 134 -14.56 12.01 0.10
C SER A 134 -14.90 10.95 -0.95
N ILE A 135 -14.26 10.99 -2.12
CA ILE A 135 -14.38 9.98 -3.18
C ILE A 135 -13.87 8.63 -2.66
N VAL A 136 -12.70 8.63 -2.02
CA VAL A 136 -12.11 7.43 -1.39
C VAL A 136 -13.06 6.87 -0.33
N ASP A 137 -13.61 7.74 0.52
CA ASP A 137 -14.54 7.33 1.58
C ASP A 137 -15.79 6.62 1.01
N VAL A 138 -16.39 7.19 -0.03
CA VAL A 138 -17.59 6.64 -0.68
C VAL A 138 -17.27 5.42 -1.55
N SER A 139 -16.13 5.39 -2.23
CA SER A 139 -15.74 4.26 -3.08
C SER A 139 -15.46 3.01 -2.23
N LEU A 140 -14.83 3.19 -1.07
CA LEU A 140 -14.46 2.10 -0.17
C LEU A 140 -15.48 1.84 0.95
N ASN A 141 -16.58 2.60 1.00
CA ASN A 141 -17.61 2.55 2.05
C ASN A 141 -17.05 2.76 3.49
N LEU A 142 -15.95 3.53 3.62
CA LEU A 142 -15.24 3.77 4.88
C LEU A 142 -16.11 4.51 5.93
N GLY A 143 -17.06 5.33 5.47
CA GLY A 143 -18.00 6.06 6.33
C GLY A 143 -18.95 5.18 7.15
N SER A 144 -19.10 3.90 6.79
CA SER A 144 -19.83 2.91 7.60
C SER A 144 -19.01 2.39 8.80
N HIS A 145 -17.68 2.48 8.74
CA HIS A 145 -16.72 1.90 9.69
C HIS A 145 -16.08 2.94 10.61
N GLY A 146 -16.63 4.17 10.68
CA GLY A 146 -16.18 5.19 11.64
C GLY A 146 -14.81 5.79 11.37
N THR A 147 -14.19 5.53 10.21
CA THR A 147 -12.93 6.16 9.82
C THR A 147 -13.20 7.62 9.44
N ARG A 148 -13.01 8.54 10.40
CA ARG A 148 -13.27 9.98 10.22
C ARG A 148 -12.23 10.57 9.26
N THR A 149 -12.50 10.56 7.96
CA THR A 149 -11.78 11.45 7.04
C THR A 149 -12.13 12.89 7.41
N ALA A 150 -11.13 13.76 7.61
CA ALA A 150 -11.39 15.18 7.81
C ALA A 150 -12.25 15.70 6.64
N VAL A 151 -13.45 16.19 6.97
CA VAL A 151 -14.42 16.77 6.02
C VAL A 151 -14.16 18.26 5.98
N PHE A 152 -14.14 18.84 4.79
CA PHE A 152 -14.00 20.29 4.67
C PHE A 152 -15.25 20.97 5.27
N PRO A 153 -15.09 21.96 6.17
CA PRO A 153 -16.21 22.63 6.81
C PRO A 153 -17.10 23.35 5.77
N ASN A 154 -18.39 23.49 6.09
CA ASN A 154 -19.38 24.14 5.22
C ASN A 154 -18.89 25.55 4.82
N TRP A 155 -19.06 25.88 3.54
CA TRP A 155 -18.56 27.10 2.87
C TRP A 155 -18.96 28.43 3.55
N GLY A 156 -20.01 28.42 4.37
CA GLY A 156 -20.56 29.61 5.03
C GLY A 156 -19.79 30.14 6.24
N ALA A 157 -18.81 29.41 6.78
CA ALA A 157 -18.06 29.84 7.97
C ALA A 157 -16.61 29.30 7.97
N THR A 158 -15.83 29.61 6.93
CA THR A 158 -14.43 29.21 6.85
C THR A 158 -13.53 30.32 7.41
N SER A 159 -13.26 30.27 8.72
CA SER A 159 -12.16 31.07 9.24
C SER A 159 -10.82 30.49 8.75
N PRO A 160 -9.74 31.29 8.61
CA PRO A 160 -8.39 30.76 8.36
C PRO A 160 -7.96 29.72 9.40
N ALA A 161 -8.53 29.80 10.61
CA ALA A 161 -8.30 28.86 11.68
C ALA A 161 -8.90 27.46 11.41
N ASP A 162 -10.01 27.38 10.69
CA ASP A 162 -10.65 26.11 10.33
C ASP A 162 -9.90 25.43 9.18
N VAL A 163 -9.40 26.21 8.22
CA VAL A 163 -8.59 25.69 7.11
C VAL A 163 -7.26 25.12 7.64
N ARG A 164 -6.56 25.83 8.54
CA ARG A 164 -5.34 25.28 9.16
C ARG A 164 -5.63 24.03 9.99
N ALA A 165 -6.76 23.99 10.70
CA ALA A 165 -7.14 22.83 11.52
C ALA A 165 -7.45 21.62 10.65
N PHE A 166 -8.17 21.83 9.54
CA PHE A 166 -8.41 20.82 8.52
C PHE A 166 -7.09 20.30 7.92
N LEU A 167 -6.20 21.18 7.48
CA LEU A 167 -4.90 20.80 6.92
C LEU A 167 -4.04 20.05 7.92
N ALA A 168 -3.99 20.51 9.18
CA ALA A 168 -3.25 19.85 10.25
C ALA A 168 -3.84 18.47 10.58
N ALA A 169 -5.18 18.33 10.59
CA ALA A 169 -5.84 17.05 10.79
C ALA A 169 -5.56 16.09 9.61
N LYS A 170 -5.67 16.57 8.37
CA LYS A 170 -5.33 15.80 7.17
C LYS A 170 -3.87 15.35 7.18
N PHE A 171 -2.94 16.25 7.47
CA PHE A 171 -1.52 15.94 7.54
C PHE A 171 -1.21 14.89 8.61
N ARG A 172 -1.90 14.97 9.76
CA ARG A 172 -1.75 13.99 10.84
C ARG A 172 -2.22 12.59 10.43
N THR A 173 -3.40 12.52 9.79
CA THR A 173 -3.98 11.25 9.33
C THR A 173 -3.22 10.65 8.16
N ASP A 174 -2.72 11.48 7.24
CA ASP A 174 -2.08 11.06 5.99
C ASP A 174 -0.55 11.27 6.01
N SER A 175 0.06 11.34 7.20
CA SER A 175 1.50 11.62 7.38
C SER A 175 2.39 10.60 6.65
N HIS A 176 1.98 9.33 6.61
CA HIS A 176 2.67 8.28 5.88
C HIS A 176 2.72 8.53 4.37
N ARG A 177 1.70 9.19 3.79
CA ARG A 177 1.68 9.56 2.38
C ARG A 177 2.69 10.65 2.05
N VAL A 178 2.97 11.53 3.01
CA VAL A 178 4.03 12.55 2.89
C VAL A 178 5.40 11.88 2.92
N LEU A 179 5.59 10.85 3.75
CA LEU A 179 6.83 10.07 3.74
C LEU A 179 7.06 9.35 2.42
N VAL A 180 6.01 8.76 1.84
CA VAL A 180 6.09 8.16 0.51
C VAL A 180 6.35 9.20 -0.57
N LEU A 181 5.71 10.37 -0.50
CA LEU A 181 5.96 11.47 -1.43
C LEU A 181 7.41 11.95 -1.37
N LEU A 182 7.96 12.07 -0.16
CA LEU A 182 9.34 12.49 0.05
C LEU A 182 10.33 11.44 -0.48
N ASN A 183 10.13 10.17 -0.14
CA ASN A 183 10.86 9.06 -0.73
C ASN A 183 10.77 9.09 -2.27
N TYR A 184 9.57 9.39 -2.79
CA TYR A 184 9.34 9.50 -4.21
C TYR A 184 10.21 10.59 -4.85
N ILE A 185 10.15 11.82 -4.34
CA ILE A 185 10.92 12.94 -4.89
C ILE A 185 12.43 12.67 -4.82
N LEU A 186 12.91 12.19 -3.66
CA LEU A 186 14.33 11.93 -3.45
C LEU A 186 14.85 10.83 -4.36
N MET A 187 14.15 9.69 -4.43
CA MET A 187 14.56 8.55 -5.22
C MET A 187 14.44 8.83 -6.72
N ALA A 188 13.33 9.42 -7.18
CA ALA A 188 13.16 9.76 -8.60
C ALA A 188 14.26 10.69 -9.11
N LYS A 189 14.68 11.67 -8.28
CA LYS A 189 15.80 12.58 -8.57
C LYS A 189 17.15 11.88 -8.49
N ALA A 190 17.37 11.01 -7.50
CA ALA A 190 18.59 10.21 -7.40
C ALA A 190 18.80 9.33 -8.64
N LEU A 191 17.75 8.67 -9.11
CA LEU A 191 17.80 7.81 -10.29
C LEU A 191 18.14 8.59 -11.57
N LEU A 192 17.71 9.85 -11.68
CA LEU A 192 18.06 10.71 -12.82
C LEU A 192 19.57 11.01 -12.93
N TYR A 193 20.33 10.91 -11.83
CA TYR A 193 21.79 11.06 -11.88
C TYR A 193 22.50 9.82 -12.46
N MET A 194 21.78 8.71 -12.69
CA MET A 194 22.35 7.52 -13.28
C MET A 194 22.48 7.69 -14.82
N PRO A 195 23.70 7.64 -15.39
CA PRO A 195 23.95 8.13 -16.75
C PRO A 195 23.36 7.26 -17.87
N VAL A 196 23.09 5.98 -17.63
CA VAL A 196 22.68 5.02 -18.68
C VAL A 196 21.20 4.67 -18.59
N CYS A 197 20.68 4.36 -17.40
CA CYS A 197 19.31 3.91 -17.21
C CYS A 197 18.44 4.89 -16.41
N GLY A 198 18.97 6.07 -16.05
CA GLY A 198 18.36 6.94 -15.06
C GLY A 198 16.94 7.39 -15.38
N THR A 199 16.68 7.78 -16.62
CA THR A 199 15.34 8.19 -17.07
C THR A 199 14.34 7.04 -17.01
N VAL A 200 14.71 5.85 -17.51
CA VAL A 200 13.83 4.68 -17.54
C VAL A 200 13.54 4.20 -16.12
N SER A 201 14.57 4.13 -15.27
CA SER A 201 14.41 3.74 -13.87
C SER A 201 13.57 4.75 -13.11
N SER A 202 13.79 6.06 -13.31
CA SER A 202 12.99 7.11 -12.69
C SER A 202 11.53 7.02 -13.10
N PHE A 203 11.26 6.80 -14.39
CA PHE A 203 9.92 6.59 -14.92
C PHE A 203 9.23 5.33 -14.33
N ALA A 204 9.94 4.21 -14.27
CA ALA A 204 9.44 2.97 -13.66
C ALA A 204 9.12 3.17 -12.17
N PHE A 205 9.98 3.89 -11.46
CA PHE A 205 9.76 4.26 -10.07
C PHE A 205 8.54 5.18 -9.91
N CYS A 206 8.31 6.13 -10.82
CA CYS A 206 7.10 6.95 -10.84
C CYS A 206 5.84 6.12 -11.04
N ALA A 207 5.86 5.10 -11.90
CA ALA A 207 4.75 4.16 -12.05
C ALA A 207 4.47 3.37 -10.77
N LEU A 208 5.50 2.89 -10.07
CA LEU A 208 5.32 2.24 -8.77
C LEU A 208 4.71 3.18 -7.73
N ALA A 209 5.19 4.42 -7.65
CA ALA A 209 4.66 5.42 -6.72
C ALA A 209 3.19 5.77 -7.02
N ASN A 210 2.85 6.01 -8.29
CA ASN A 210 1.47 6.27 -8.71
C ASN A 210 0.54 5.09 -8.39
N SER A 211 0.99 3.85 -8.60
CA SER A 211 0.25 2.68 -8.18
C SER A 211 0.07 2.63 -6.66
N PHE A 212 1.13 2.89 -5.87
CA PHE A 212 1.03 2.93 -4.41
C PHE A 212 -0.07 3.88 -3.93
N TYR A 213 -0.15 5.09 -4.49
CA TYR A 213 -1.20 6.05 -4.11
C TYR A 213 -2.62 5.54 -4.35
N CYS A 214 -2.83 4.72 -5.38
CA CYS A 214 -4.14 4.16 -5.70
C CYS A 214 -4.51 2.99 -4.77
N PHE A 215 -3.52 2.21 -4.34
CA PHE A 215 -3.72 1.02 -3.49
C PHE A 215 -3.64 1.29 -1.99
N ASP A 216 -2.92 2.34 -1.54
CA ASP A 216 -2.82 2.69 -0.12
C ASP A 216 -4.18 2.84 0.58
N PRO A 217 -5.20 3.52 0.01
CA PRO A 217 -6.51 3.56 0.64
C PRO A 217 -7.18 2.19 0.80
N VAL A 218 -6.96 1.28 -0.17
CA VAL A 218 -7.53 -0.08 -0.17
C VAL A 218 -6.87 -0.91 0.93
N TRP A 219 -5.53 -0.94 0.97
CA TRP A 219 -4.80 -1.64 2.02
C TRP A 219 -5.01 -1.06 3.41
N ASN A 220 -5.22 0.26 3.49
CA ASN A 220 -5.60 0.91 4.75
C ASN A 220 -6.97 0.45 5.24
N ARG A 221 -7.96 0.30 4.33
CA ARG A 221 -9.28 -0.26 4.65
C ARG A 221 -9.15 -1.72 5.15
N ASP A 222 -8.26 -2.50 4.54
CA ASP A 222 -8.09 -3.92 4.87
C ASP A 222 -7.26 -4.17 6.15
N GLY A 223 -6.76 -3.09 6.79
CA GLY A 223 -6.10 -3.15 8.10
C GLY A 223 -4.59 -3.39 8.07
N TYR A 224 -3.94 -3.28 6.91
CA TYR A 224 -2.48 -3.39 6.81
C TYR A 224 -1.80 -2.17 7.42
N ILE A 225 -0.71 -2.36 8.16
CA ILE A 225 0.11 -1.22 8.66
C ILE A 225 1.04 -0.70 7.57
N PHE A 226 1.47 0.56 7.68
CA PHE A 226 2.31 1.21 6.66
C PHE A 226 3.51 0.37 6.14
N PRO A 227 4.38 -0.22 6.98
CA PRO A 227 5.51 -1.01 6.47
C PRO A 227 5.06 -2.28 5.73
N GLU A 228 3.93 -2.88 6.10
CA GLU A 228 3.38 -4.04 5.37
C GLU A 228 2.89 -3.64 3.99
N ARG A 229 2.26 -2.46 3.85
CA ARG A 229 1.82 -1.92 2.55
C ARG A 229 2.99 -1.73 1.59
N LEU A 230 4.13 -1.25 2.09
CA LEU A 230 5.36 -1.16 1.28
C LEU A 230 5.81 -2.55 0.85
N THR A 231 5.84 -3.53 1.76
CA THR A 231 6.23 -4.90 1.42
C THR A 231 5.29 -5.54 0.38
N LEU A 232 3.98 -5.30 0.46
CA LEU A 232 3.01 -5.79 -0.54
C LEU A 232 3.33 -5.26 -1.93
N LEU A 233 3.68 -3.97 -2.03
CA LEU A 233 4.05 -3.39 -3.30
C LEU A 233 5.43 -3.89 -3.79
N GLU A 234 6.39 -4.08 -2.89
CA GLU A 234 7.74 -4.59 -3.23
C GLU A 234 7.73 -6.07 -3.65
N THR A 235 6.78 -6.89 -3.17
CA THR A 235 6.62 -8.30 -3.58
C THR A 235 5.89 -8.47 -4.91
N GLN A 236 4.97 -7.58 -5.24
CA GLN A 236 4.18 -7.58 -6.49
C GLN A 236 4.52 -6.39 -7.39
N TRP A 237 5.79 -5.99 -7.40
CA TRP A 237 6.24 -4.79 -8.09
C TRP A 237 5.96 -4.84 -9.59
N ASP A 238 5.98 -6.02 -10.21
CA ASP A 238 5.76 -6.20 -11.65
C ASP A 238 4.32 -5.88 -12.06
N TYR A 239 3.34 -6.33 -11.28
CA TYR A 239 1.94 -5.94 -11.43
C TYR A 239 1.72 -4.45 -11.18
N HIS A 240 2.25 -3.92 -10.08
CA HIS A 240 2.08 -2.50 -9.71
C HIS A 240 2.76 -1.55 -10.69
N LEU A 241 3.90 -1.95 -11.25
CA LEU A 241 4.55 -1.24 -12.33
C LEU A 241 3.57 -1.15 -13.51
N GLY A 242 3.04 -2.28 -13.97
CA GLY A 242 2.06 -2.32 -15.06
C GLY A 242 0.82 -1.46 -14.82
N PHE A 243 0.23 -1.54 -13.62
CA PHE A 243 -0.94 -0.75 -13.25
C PHE A 243 -0.66 0.76 -13.29
N GLY A 244 0.49 1.18 -12.76
CA GLY A 244 0.89 2.58 -12.71
C GLY A 244 1.37 3.17 -14.04
N LEU A 245 1.76 2.36 -15.03
CA LEU A 245 2.33 2.84 -16.29
C LEU A 245 1.39 3.83 -17.02
N GLY A 246 0.10 3.48 -17.16
CA GLY A 246 -0.85 4.30 -17.90
C GLY A 246 -1.01 5.70 -17.32
N VAL A 247 -1.13 5.78 -15.99
CA VAL A 247 -1.22 7.08 -15.30
C VAL A 247 0.11 7.84 -15.36
N THR A 248 1.26 7.17 -15.24
CA THR A 248 2.56 7.83 -15.34
C THR A 248 2.81 8.43 -16.71
N VAL A 249 2.43 7.73 -17.79
CA VAL A 249 2.49 8.30 -19.16
C VAL A 249 1.68 9.58 -19.22
N LEU A 250 0.43 9.54 -18.73
CA LEU A 250 -0.46 10.69 -18.76
C LEU A 250 0.03 11.86 -17.90
N THR A 251 0.62 11.58 -16.75
CA THR A 251 1.18 12.60 -15.84
C THR A 251 2.62 12.99 -16.18
N SER A 252 3.18 12.49 -17.27
CA SER A 252 4.53 12.87 -17.74
C SER A 252 4.50 13.61 -19.08
N VAL A 253 3.31 13.95 -19.58
CA VAL A 253 3.12 14.66 -20.87
C VAL A 253 3.78 16.04 -20.85
N TYR A 254 3.84 16.70 -19.69
CA TYR A 254 4.43 18.03 -19.55
C TYR A 254 5.58 18.03 -18.52
N PRO A 255 6.81 17.60 -18.89
CA PRO A 255 7.92 17.39 -17.95
C PRO A 255 8.31 18.63 -17.12
N HIS A 256 8.08 19.83 -17.66
CA HIS A 256 8.43 21.10 -17.02
C HIS A 256 7.30 21.68 -16.15
N HIS A 257 6.10 21.10 -16.18
CA HIS A 257 4.90 21.63 -15.52
C HIS A 257 4.35 20.68 -14.45
N THR A 258 5.01 20.68 -13.28
CA THR A 258 4.64 19.82 -12.14
C THR A 258 3.17 20.00 -11.71
N MET A 259 2.65 21.23 -11.71
CA MET A 259 1.26 21.50 -11.29
C MET A 259 0.25 20.93 -12.29
N LEU A 260 0.54 21.02 -13.59
CA LEU A 260 -0.30 20.45 -14.63
C LEU A 260 -0.35 18.92 -14.51
N ASN A 261 0.82 18.28 -14.34
CA ASN A 261 0.91 16.84 -14.11
C ASN A 261 0.18 16.40 -12.83
N LEU A 262 0.25 17.18 -11.76
CA LEU A 262 -0.49 16.92 -10.52
C LEU A 262 -2.00 17.06 -10.70
N SER A 263 -2.45 18.06 -11.47
CA SER A 263 -3.87 18.20 -11.84
C SER A 263 -4.36 17.04 -12.71
N LEU A 264 -3.56 16.56 -13.66
CA LEU A 264 -3.87 15.37 -14.46
C LEU A 264 -3.95 14.12 -13.60
N PHE A 265 -2.98 13.91 -12.70
CA PHE A 265 -3.01 12.80 -11.75
C PHE A 265 -4.30 12.84 -10.94
N THR A 266 -4.64 14.00 -10.40
CA THR A 266 -5.80 14.19 -9.54
C THR A 266 -7.12 14.01 -10.28
N LEU A 267 -7.17 14.37 -11.57
CA LEU A 267 -8.33 14.14 -12.42
C LEU A 267 -8.60 12.64 -12.63
N VAL A 268 -7.54 11.84 -12.76
CA VAL A 268 -7.61 10.40 -13.09
C VAL A 268 -7.68 9.53 -11.83
N PHE A 269 -7.12 10.02 -10.72
CA PHE A 269 -7.03 9.32 -9.44
C PHE A 269 -8.34 8.66 -8.96
N PRO A 270 -9.52 9.32 -9.01
CA PRO A 270 -10.79 8.70 -8.62
C PRO A 270 -11.09 7.39 -9.33
N PHE A 271 -10.77 7.31 -10.62
CA PHE A 271 -11.02 6.12 -11.44
C PHE A 271 -10.06 4.99 -11.08
N LEU A 272 -8.80 5.33 -10.82
CA LEU A 272 -7.78 4.35 -10.43
C LEU A 272 -8.04 3.77 -9.04
N VAL A 273 -8.56 4.56 -8.09
CA VAL A 273 -8.97 4.05 -6.76
C VAL A 273 -10.15 3.08 -6.88
N ILE A 274 -11.10 3.35 -7.76
CA ILE A 274 -12.21 2.40 -8.00
C ILE A 274 -11.68 1.12 -8.63
N LEU A 275 -10.68 1.18 -9.50
CA LEU A 275 -10.05 -0.01 -10.06
C LEU A 275 -9.24 -0.79 -9.03
N SER A 276 -8.44 -0.12 -8.21
CA SER A 276 -7.66 -0.77 -7.16
C SER A 276 -8.57 -1.46 -6.13
N SER A 277 -9.75 -0.91 -5.84
CA SER A 277 -10.70 -1.54 -4.91
C SER A 277 -11.32 -2.84 -5.42
N THR A 278 -11.29 -3.07 -6.75
CA THR A 278 -11.72 -4.34 -7.36
C THR A 278 -10.67 -5.43 -7.27
N HIS A 279 -9.41 -5.06 -7.03
CA HIS A 279 -8.35 -6.01 -6.79
C HIS A 279 -8.59 -6.68 -5.43
N THR A 280 -8.79 -7.99 -5.44
CA THR A 280 -9.07 -8.74 -4.21
C THR A 280 -7.81 -8.79 -3.34
N THR A 281 -7.85 -8.07 -2.24
CA THR A 281 -6.95 -8.21 -1.10
C THR A 281 -7.72 -8.94 -0.01
N THR A 282 -7.11 -9.97 0.57
CA THR A 282 -7.71 -10.70 1.69
C THR A 282 -7.76 -9.78 2.91
N PRO A 283 -8.95 -9.52 3.49
CA PRO A 283 -9.03 -8.69 4.68
C PRO A 283 -8.32 -9.39 5.85
N ARG A 284 -7.58 -8.61 6.66
CA ARG A 284 -6.79 -9.15 7.77
C ARG A 284 -7.71 -9.61 8.91
N THR A 285 -8.14 -10.86 8.86
CA THR A 285 -8.91 -11.50 9.94
C THR A 285 -7.95 -12.24 10.87
N GLY A 286 -8.20 -12.25 12.18
CA GLY A 286 -7.23 -12.71 13.20
C GLY A 286 -6.66 -14.14 13.05
N ASN A 287 -7.33 -15.01 12.30
CA ASN A 287 -6.88 -16.39 12.02
C ASN A 287 -6.05 -16.50 10.72
N THR A 288 -6.05 -15.45 9.89
CA THR A 288 -5.47 -15.43 8.54
C THR A 288 -3.99 -15.07 8.55
N GLN A 289 -3.39 -14.74 9.71
CA GLN A 289 -1.99 -14.32 9.78
C GLN A 289 -1.02 -15.47 9.42
N GLU A 290 -1.38 -16.72 9.74
CA GLU A 290 -0.62 -17.91 9.35
C GLU A 290 -0.83 -18.23 7.86
N ASP A 291 -2.08 -18.19 7.38
CA ASP A 291 -2.41 -18.43 5.97
C ASP A 291 -1.79 -17.38 5.04
N GLU A 292 -1.83 -16.08 5.40
CA GLU A 292 -1.17 -15.01 4.63
C GLU A 292 0.36 -15.11 4.67
N ARG A 293 0.94 -15.61 5.77
CA ARG A 293 2.38 -15.84 5.84
C ARG A 293 2.76 -16.98 4.90
N VAL A 294 2.00 -18.07 4.89
CA VAL A 294 2.18 -19.20 3.97
C VAL A 294 1.97 -18.79 2.51
N GLU A 295 0.94 -18.01 2.21
CA GLU A 295 0.65 -17.52 0.87
C GLU A 295 1.70 -16.51 0.38
N ARG A 296 2.20 -15.63 1.27
CA ARG A 296 3.35 -14.76 0.97
C ARG A 296 4.64 -15.52 0.78
N THR A 297 4.89 -16.59 1.55
CA THR A 297 6.06 -17.45 1.34
C THR A 297 5.97 -18.17 0.00
N LYS A 298 4.77 -18.64 -0.39
CA LYS A 298 4.51 -19.21 -1.72
C LYS A 298 4.70 -18.17 -2.83
N LEU A 299 4.15 -16.96 -2.67
CA LEU A 299 4.30 -15.87 -3.63
C LEU A 299 5.74 -15.37 -3.72
N SER A 300 6.51 -15.40 -2.64
CA SER A 300 7.95 -15.09 -2.62
C SER A 300 8.80 -16.21 -3.20
N SER A 301 8.34 -17.47 -3.14
CA SER A 301 9.04 -18.63 -3.70
C SER A 301 8.87 -18.74 -5.22
N TYR A 302 7.80 -18.16 -5.78
CA TYR A 302 7.49 -18.18 -7.23
C TYR A 302 7.42 -16.78 -7.88
N GLY A 303 7.53 -15.70 -7.09
CA GLY A 303 7.47 -14.31 -7.52
C GLY A 303 8.83 -13.73 -7.92
N PRO A 304 8.87 -12.49 -8.44
CA PRO A 304 10.12 -11.84 -8.78
C PRO A 304 10.88 -11.52 -7.47
N PRO A 305 12.20 -11.30 -7.53
CA PRO A 305 12.93 -10.81 -6.38
C PRO A 305 12.31 -9.50 -5.88
N GLN A 306 12.15 -9.39 -4.56
CA GLN A 306 11.64 -8.18 -3.92
C GLN A 306 12.58 -7.01 -4.23
N LEU A 307 12.04 -5.93 -4.81
CA LEU A 307 12.82 -4.72 -5.04
C LEU A 307 12.70 -3.82 -3.81
N PRO A 308 13.79 -3.45 -3.13
CA PRO A 308 13.76 -2.56 -1.97
C PRO A 308 13.59 -1.10 -2.40
N VAL A 309 12.48 -0.80 -3.09
CA VAL A 309 12.23 0.49 -3.74
C VAL A 309 11.92 1.60 -2.71
N PHE A 310 11.40 1.22 -1.53
CA PHE A 310 10.94 2.15 -0.50
C PHE A 310 11.79 2.11 0.77
N PHE A 311 13.08 1.75 0.64
CA PHE A 311 13.97 1.67 1.81
C PHE A 311 14.10 3.02 2.53
N ILE A 312 14.13 4.15 1.81
CA ILE A 312 14.23 5.49 2.41
C ILE A 312 12.95 5.82 3.18
N ALA A 313 11.77 5.51 2.62
CA ALA A 313 10.49 5.66 3.33
C ALA A 313 10.44 4.84 4.62
N ARG A 314 10.99 3.62 4.60
CA ARG A 314 11.05 2.75 5.78
C ARG A 314 11.99 3.30 6.85
N ILE A 315 13.15 3.83 6.46
CA ILE A 315 14.11 4.51 7.34
C ILE A 315 13.46 5.76 7.96
N LEU A 316 12.87 6.63 7.14
CA LEU A 316 12.17 7.84 7.61
C LEU A 316 11.04 7.51 8.58
N HIS A 317 10.20 6.53 8.25
CA HIS A 317 9.14 6.10 9.15
C HIS A 317 9.68 5.57 10.48
N SER A 318 10.77 4.79 10.46
CA SER A 318 11.40 4.29 11.69
C SER A 318 12.00 5.40 12.55
N LEU A 319 12.54 6.45 11.93
CA LEU A 319 13.14 7.60 12.63
C LEU A 319 12.08 8.54 13.20
N PHE A 320 11.00 8.80 12.46
CA PHE A 320 9.97 9.78 12.84
C PHE A 320 8.78 9.20 13.62
N LEU A 321 8.44 7.92 13.42
CA LEU A 321 7.24 7.28 13.97
C LEU A 321 7.53 5.97 14.73
N GLY A 322 8.80 5.62 14.91
CA GLY A 322 9.27 4.35 15.51
C GLY A 322 8.85 4.08 16.96
N PRO A 323 8.79 5.06 17.89
CA PRO A 323 8.48 4.76 19.29
C PRO A 323 6.97 4.57 19.58
N ASP A 324 6.09 5.39 19.00
CA ASP A 324 4.70 5.54 19.50
C ASP A 324 3.66 4.58 18.88
N HIS A 325 3.89 4.07 17.66
CA HIS A 325 2.88 3.24 16.98
C HIS A 325 2.81 1.78 17.44
N ARG A 326 3.86 1.25 18.09
CA ARG A 326 3.83 -0.12 18.64
C ARG A 326 2.85 -0.23 19.80
N HIS A 327 2.76 0.80 20.64
CA HIS A 327 1.81 0.85 21.75
C HIS A 327 0.40 1.23 21.29
N LEU A 328 0.25 2.22 20.39
CA LEU A 328 -1.07 2.62 19.90
C LEU A 328 -1.77 1.55 19.05
N ALA A 329 -1.02 0.78 18.24
CA ALA A 329 -1.58 -0.37 17.55
C ALA A 329 -2.06 -1.42 18.55
N ALA A 330 -1.22 -1.82 19.52
CA ALA A 330 -1.58 -2.80 20.54
C ALA A 330 -2.83 -2.39 21.36
N THR A 331 -2.94 -1.11 21.71
CA THR A 331 -4.08 -0.56 22.48
C THR A 331 -5.34 -0.40 21.63
N ALA A 332 -5.22 -0.08 20.33
CA ALA A 332 -6.38 -0.04 19.42
C ALA A 332 -6.94 -1.46 19.14
N TYR A 333 -6.06 -2.47 19.07
CA TYR A 333 -6.46 -3.87 18.89
C TYR A 333 -7.16 -4.46 20.12
N SER A 334 -6.73 -4.14 21.34
CA SER A 334 -7.42 -4.59 22.56
C SER A 334 -8.81 -3.96 22.71
N HIS A 335 -8.98 -2.71 22.27
CA HIS A 335 -10.25 -2.00 22.33
C HIS A 335 -11.27 -2.48 21.28
N LEU A 336 -10.82 -3.03 20.15
CA LEU A 336 -11.69 -3.66 19.14
C LEU A 336 -12.09 -5.09 19.51
N GLN A 337 -11.30 -5.79 20.35
CA GLN A 337 -11.66 -7.12 20.86
C GLN A 337 -12.65 -7.07 22.03
N SER A 338 -12.64 -6.01 22.84
CA SER A 338 -13.56 -5.87 23.99
C SER A 338 -14.99 -5.44 23.63
N VAL A 339 -15.23 -4.98 22.40
CA VAL A 339 -16.56 -4.52 21.91
C VAL A 339 -17.29 -5.61 21.12
N ARG A 340 -16.99 -6.89 21.37
CA ARG A 340 -17.80 -8.01 20.86
C ARG A 340 -18.75 -8.51 21.96
N PRO A 341 -20.08 -8.51 21.77
CA PRO A 341 -20.97 -9.15 22.72
C PRO A 341 -20.71 -10.66 22.70
N SER A 342 -20.41 -11.21 23.88
CA SER A 342 -20.26 -12.64 24.12
C SER A 342 -21.62 -13.32 23.99
N ASN A 343 -21.96 -13.80 22.79
CA ASN A 343 -23.08 -14.73 22.62
C ASN A 343 -22.65 -16.12 23.07
N THR A 344 -22.96 -16.38 24.34
CA THR A 344 -23.64 -17.58 24.85
C THR A 344 -23.30 -18.93 24.21
N SER A 345 -22.55 -19.72 24.98
CA SER A 345 -22.53 -21.18 24.93
C SER A 345 -23.95 -21.75 25.10
N ALA A 346 -24.50 -22.35 24.05
CA ALA A 346 -25.65 -23.22 24.15
C ALA A 346 -25.17 -24.63 24.56
N THR A 347 -25.50 -25.03 25.79
CA THR A 347 -25.40 -26.40 26.29
C THR A 347 -26.60 -27.23 25.79
N PRO A 348 -26.45 -28.52 25.45
CA PRO A 348 -27.56 -29.35 24.99
C PRO A 348 -28.31 -30.01 26.14
N HIS A 349 -29.64 -29.85 26.12
CA HIS A 349 -30.68 -30.74 26.64
C HIS A 349 -30.57 -31.28 28.07
N ASP A 350 -31.28 -30.61 28.99
CA ASP A 350 -31.85 -31.25 30.18
C ASP A 350 -33.37 -31.40 30.02
N HIS A 351 -33.84 -32.55 30.50
CA HIS A 351 -35.19 -33.08 30.40
C HIS A 351 -36.23 -32.19 31.11
N VAL A 352 -37.30 -31.84 30.39
CA VAL A 352 -38.53 -31.27 30.97
C VAL A 352 -39.39 -32.42 31.50
N HIS A 353 -39.54 -32.45 32.82
CA HIS A 353 -40.49 -33.30 33.52
C HIS A 353 -41.90 -32.74 33.28
N ILE A 354 -42.79 -33.59 32.75
CA ILE A 354 -44.23 -33.34 32.69
C ILE A 354 -44.76 -33.57 34.10
N GLU A 355 -45.44 -32.57 34.66
CA GLU A 355 -46.22 -32.71 35.90
C GLU A 355 -47.67 -32.41 35.54
N ASP A 356 -48.50 -33.43 35.71
CA ASP A 356 -49.96 -33.40 35.59
C ASP A 356 -50.58 -32.47 36.64
N GLY A 357 -51.65 -31.80 36.25
CA GLY A 357 -52.43 -30.94 37.15
C GLY A 357 -53.79 -30.63 36.55
N ASP A 358 -54.67 -31.63 36.63
CA ASP A 358 -56.08 -31.58 36.28
C ASP A 358 -56.90 -30.67 37.22
N ASP A 359 -58.07 -30.29 36.70
CA ASP A 359 -59.33 -29.98 37.40
C ASP A 359 -59.66 -28.55 37.92
N HIS A 360 -60.65 -27.97 37.21
CA HIS A 360 -61.94 -27.44 37.71
C HIS A 360 -61.91 -26.20 38.66
N VAL A 361 -62.85 -25.25 38.71
CA VAL A 361 -64.19 -25.02 38.11
C VAL A 361 -64.56 -23.55 38.43
N ILE A 362 -65.32 -22.94 37.51
CA ILE A 362 -66.38 -21.93 37.67
C ILE A 362 -66.64 -21.41 39.10
N HIS A 363 -66.38 -20.12 39.34
CA HIS A 363 -67.42 -19.08 39.60
C HIS A 363 -66.81 -17.69 39.73
#